data_AF-A0A4P7WRY0-F1
#
_entry.id   AF-A0A4P7WRY0-F1
#
_cell.length_a   1.000
_cell.length_b   1.000
_cell.length_c   1.000
_cell.angle_alpha   90.00
_cell.angle_beta   90.00
_cell.angle_gamma   90.00
#
_symmetry.space_group_name_H-M   'P 1'
#
loop_
_entity.id
_entity.type
_entity.pdbx_description
1 polymer ?
#
loop_
_entity_poly.entity_id
_entity_poly.type
_entity_poly.pdbx_seq_one_letter_code
_entity_poly.pdbx_strand_id
1 'polypeptide(L)'
;MTKTVYKYLLTALLLISVLSCKDKNKSILEQEAIQDSLRLNAIETFKKDLIPSPLEHTDFYISLPKDYIIKPQQGPDFNIFYVVHNDTISTTNYYGGLYIGNHPNTFEMTNDSCNIDYIEGNVFDKKNQWTTYNCNEDYSLEAVIDNKYNQSWNQKIHFFGNSVNKEGIDKLIMIYETLSKR
;
A
#
# COMPACT_ATOMS: atom_id res chain seq x y z
N MET A 1 39.87 51.62 14.98
CA MET A 1 38.45 51.58 15.38
C MET A 1 37.57 50.73 14.45
N THR A 2 38.11 49.69 13.79
CA THR A 2 37.44 48.96 12.68
C THR A 2 37.23 47.46 12.90
N LYS A 3 37.95 46.82 13.85
CA LYS A 3 37.85 45.37 14.10
C LYS A 3 36.61 44.97 14.93
N THR A 4 36.11 45.86 15.78
CA THR A 4 34.99 45.56 16.69
C THR A 4 33.65 45.54 15.95
N VAL A 5 33.45 46.45 14.99
CA VAL A 5 32.19 46.56 14.22
C VAL A 5 31.96 45.33 13.33
N TYR A 6 33.02 44.80 12.72
CA TYR A 6 32.95 43.59 11.88
C TYR A 6 32.54 42.34 12.66
N LYS A 7 32.96 42.22 13.93
CA LYS A 7 32.65 41.05 14.76
C LYS A 7 31.16 40.99 15.14
N TYR A 8 30.52 42.14 15.36
CA TYR A 8 29.08 42.23 15.66
C TYR A 8 28.20 42.05 14.41
N LEU A 9 28.66 42.52 13.24
CA LEU A 9 27.93 42.31 11.99
C LEU A 9 27.91 40.82 11.59
N LEU A 10 29.04 40.12 11.76
CA LEU A 10 29.15 38.70 11.40
C LEU A 10 28.32 37.80 12.32
N THR A 11 28.26 38.10 13.62
CA THR A 11 27.40 37.37 14.56
C THR A 11 25.91 37.65 14.34
N ALA A 12 25.52 38.88 13.98
CA ALA A 12 24.15 39.21 13.63
C ALA A 12 23.68 38.47 12.37
N LEU A 13 24.51 38.38 11.32
CA LEU A 13 24.20 37.62 10.10
C LEU A 13 24.09 36.10 10.35
N LEU A 14 24.94 35.54 11.22
CA LEU A 14 24.85 34.13 11.63
C LEU A 14 23.60 33.83 12.47
N LEU A 15 23.16 34.75 13.32
CA LEU A 15 21.92 34.57 14.08
C LEU A 15 20.68 34.62 13.18
N ILE A 16 20.67 35.51 12.17
CA ILE A 16 19.54 35.62 11.22
C ILE A 16 19.43 34.36 10.33
N SER A 17 20.55 33.78 9.90
CA SER A 17 20.51 32.55 9.09
C SER A 17 20.07 31.32 9.90
N VAL A 18 20.49 31.20 11.16
CA VAL A 18 20.08 30.10 12.05
C VAL A 18 18.61 30.22 12.46
N LEU A 19 18.09 31.42 12.73
CA LEU A 19 16.67 31.65 13.02
C LEU A 19 15.78 31.38 11.80
N SER A 20 16.19 31.81 10.60
CA SER A 20 15.43 31.57 9.36
C SER A 20 15.35 30.08 8.96
N CYS A 21 16.38 29.28 9.25
CA CYS A 21 16.33 27.83 9.05
C CYS A 21 15.44 27.11 10.08
N LYS A 22 15.35 27.62 11.32
CA LYS A 22 14.58 26.97 12.40
C LYS A 22 13.06 27.08 12.17
N ASP A 23 12.59 28.21 11.63
CA ASP A 23 11.17 28.41 11.33
C ASP A 23 10.69 27.64 10.08
N LYS A 24 11.53 27.51 9.05
CA LYS A 24 11.20 26.71 7.85
C LYS A 24 11.06 25.22 8.17
N ASN A 25 11.98 24.65 8.95
CA ASN A 25 11.92 23.24 9.34
C ASN A 25 10.72 22.93 10.23
N LYS A 26 10.31 23.86 11.11
CA LYS A 26 9.10 23.72 11.90
C LYS A 26 7.84 23.65 11.00
N SER A 27 7.78 24.48 9.96
CA SER A 27 6.64 24.48 9.03
C SER A 27 6.55 23.22 8.16
N ILE A 28 7.68 22.61 7.79
CA ILE A 28 7.70 21.38 6.98
C ILE A 28 7.23 20.18 7.81
N LEU A 29 7.74 20.03 9.03
CA LEU A 29 7.32 18.95 9.94
C LEU A 29 5.83 19.05 10.31
N GLU A 30 5.31 20.27 10.48
CA GLU A 30 3.87 20.49 10.71
C GLU A 30 3.02 20.10 9.48
N GLN A 31 3.50 20.39 8.26
CA GLN A 31 2.82 20.00 7.02
C GLN A 31 2.82 18.48 6.81
N GLU A 32 3.94 17.80 7.07
CA GLU A 32 4.04 16.34 7.01
C GLU A 32 3.07 15.67 8.01
N ALA A 33 3.03 16.16 9.26
CA ALA A 33 2.12 15.65 10.27
C ALA A 33 0.63 15.84 9.90
N ILE A 34 0.28 16.99 9.29
CA ILE A 34 -1.08 17.24 8.80
C ILE A 34 -1.42 16.28 7.66
N GLN A 35 -0.51 16.08 6.71
CA GLN A 35 -0.70 15.17 5.58
C GLN A 35 -0.89 13.73 6.05
N ASP A 36 -0.11 13.28 7.04
CA ASP A 36 -0.26 11.97 7.66
C ASP A 36 -1.61 11.82 8.38
N SER A 37 -2.06 12.85 9.10
CA SER A 37 -3.36 12.83 9.77
C SER A 37 -4.53 12.73 8.79
N LEU A 38 -4.44 13.42 7.64
CA LEU A 38 -5.44 13.34 6.57
C LEU A 38 -5.44 11.96 5.92
N ARG A 39 -4.26 11.39 5.66
CA ARG A 39 -4.12 10.03 5.14
C ARG A 39 -4.76 9.02 6.08
N LEU A 40 -4.48 9.09 7.39
CA LEU A 40 -5.06 8.19 8.39
C LEU A 40 -6.59 8.31 8.47
N ASN A 41 -7.16 9.52 8.39
CA ASN A 41 -8.61 9.69 8.36
C ASN A 41 -9.25 9.10 7.09
N ALA A 42 -8.60 9.27 5.93
CA ALA A 42 -9.06 8.65 4.68
C ALA A 42 -9.05 7.12 4.77
N ILE A 43 -8.02 6.55 5.41
CA ILE A 43 -7.89 5.12 5.68
C ILE A 43 -9.02 4.60 6.57
N GLU A 44 -9.28 5.26 7.69
CA GLU A 44 -10.34 4.85 8.61
C GLU A 44 -11.74 5.00 8.01
N THR A 45 -11.92 5.97 7.11
CA THR A 45 -13.16 6.10 6.33
C THR A 45 -13.28 4.96 5.34
N PHE A 46 -12.23 4.68 4.56
CA PHE A 46 -12.19 3.61 3.59
C PHE A 46 -12.54 2.24 4.20
N LYS A 47 -11.97 1.90 5.36
CA LYS A 47 -12.25 0.65 6.07
C LYS A 47 -13.73 0.47 6.43
N LYS A 48 -14.44 1.55 6.75
CA LYS A 48 -15.88 1.51 7.09
C LYS A 48 -16.77 1.24 5.88
N ASP A 49 -16.28 1.57 4.69
CA ASP A 49 -17.00 1.39 3.43
C ASP A 49 -16.75 0.02 2.78
N LEU A 50 -15.90 -0.82 3.39
CA LEU A 50 -15.63 -2.17 2.92
C LEU A 50 -16.79 -3.12 3.29
N ILE A 51 -17.30 -3.81 2.28
CA ILE A 51 -18.41 -4.75 2.39
C ILE A 51 -17.88 -6.18 2.18
N PRO A 52 -18.04 -7.10 3.16
CA PRO A 52 -17.62 -8.49 3.01
C PRO A 52 -18.23 -9.15 1.77
N SER A 53 -17.39 -9.77 0.96
CA SER A 53 -17.74 -10.46 -0.28
C SER A 53 -17.15 -11.86 -0.30
N PRO A 54 -17.94 -12.92 -0.58
CA PRO A 54 -17.42 -14.28 -0.60
C PRO A 54 -16.47 -14.49 -1.78
N LEU A 55 -15.40 -15.25 -1.55
CA LEU A 55 -14.58 -15.80 -2.63
C LEU A 55 -15.20 -17.13 -3.07
N GLU A 56 -15.78 -17.14 -4.28
CA GLU A 56 -16.47 -18.30 -4.83
C GLU A 56 -15.57 -19.55 -4.80
N HIS A 57 -16.17 -20.71 -4.50
CA HIS A 57 -15.48 -22.01 -4.41
C HIS A 57 -14.38 -22.09 -3.33
N THR A 58 -14.43 -21.21 -2.33
CA THR A 58 -13.56 -21.25 -1.16
C THR A 58 -14.33 -20.94 0.12
N ASP A 59 -13.75 -21.26 1.27
CA ASP A 59 -14.28 -20.88 2.58
C ASP A 59 -13.78 -19.50 3.02
N PHE A 60 -13.53 -18.56 2.09
CA PHE A 60 -13.02 -17.22 2.42
C PHE A 60 -14.01 -16.10 2.10
N TYR A 61 -13.88 -15.01 2.85
CA TYR A 61 -14.42 -13.68 2.54
C TYR A 61 -13.29 -12.69 2.40
N ILE A 62 -13.47 -11.71 1.53
CA ILE A 62 -12.67 -10.48 1.47
C ILE A 62 -13.62 -9.29 1.35
N SER A 63 -13.31 -8.18 2.00
CA SER A 63 -14.17 -7.00 1.99
C SER A 63 -13.72 -6.01 0.92
N LEU A 64 -14.67 -5.52 0.13
CA LEU A 64 -14.41 -4.64 -1.01
C LEU A 64 -15.19 -3.33 -0.88
N PRO A 65 -14.69 -2.24 -1.48
CA PRO A 65 -15.51 -1.05 -1.73
C PRO A 65 -16.72 -1.39 -2.59
N LYS A 66 -17.81 -0.62 -2.45
CA LYS A 66 -19.10 -0.86 -3.14
C LYS A 66 -19.00 -0.84 -4.67
N ASP A 67 -18.05 -0.08 -5.20
CA ASP A 67 -17.76 0.09 -6.62
C ASP A 67 -16.80 -0.97 -7.17
N TYR A 68 -16.37 -1.94 -6.36
CA TYR A 68 -15.50 -3.04 -6.76
C TYR A 68 -16.23 -4.39 -6.75
N ILE A 69 -15.75 -5.31 -7.58
CA ILE A 69 -16.25 -6.68 -7.70
C ILE A 69 -15.09 -7.67 -7.75
N ILE A 70 -15.37 -8.93 -7.41
CA ILE A 70 -14.47 -10.06 -7.63
C ILE A 70 -14.80 -10.70 -8.98
N LYS A 71 -13.79 -10.89 -9.82
CA LYS A 71 -13.87 -11.76 -11.01
C LYS A 71 -13.03 -13.01 -10.76
N PRO A 72 -13.65 -14.19 -10.55
CA PRO A 72 -12.91 -15.43 -10.34
C PRO A 72 -12.38 -15.99 -11.68
N GLN A 73 -11.22 -16.61 -11.63
CA GLN A 73 -10.65 -17.44 -12.69
C GLN A 73 -10.14 -18.74 -12.07
N GLN A 74 -10.71 -19.85 -12.49
CA GLN A 74 -10.34 -21.17 -12.00
C GLN A 74 -9.26 -21.81 -12.87
N GLY A 75 -8.24 -22.34 -12.24
CA GLY A 75 -7.27 -23.25 -12.84
C GLY A 75 -7.52 -24.70 -12.41
N PRO A 76 -6.76 -25.67 -12.94
CA PRO A 76 -6.87 -27.08 -12.56
C PRO A 76 -6.59 -27.34 -11.07
N ASP A 77 -5.68 -26.56 -10.49
CA ASP A 77 -5.15 -26.72 -9.12
C ASP A 77 -5.01 -25.39 -8.37
N PHE A 78 -5.67 -24.33 -8.86
CA PHE A 78 -5.66 -23.01 -8.23
C PHE A 78 -6.91 -22.20 -8.56
N ASN A 79 -7.13 -21.13 -7.79
CA ASN A 79 -8.11 -20.10 -8.10
C ASN A 79 -7.46 -18.71 -8.05
N ILE A 80 -7.83 -17.83 -8.96
CA ILE A 80 -7.45 -16.42 -8.94
C ILE A 80 -8.72 -15.58 -8.76
N PHE A 81 -8.67 -14.61 -7.86
CA PHE A 81 -9.77 -13.68 -7.61
C PHE A 81 -9.29 -12.27 -7.91
N TYR A 82 -9.70 -11.73 -9.05
CA TYR A 82 -9.34 -10.37 -9.44
C TYR A 82 -10.27 -9.37 -8.78
N VAL A 83 -9.69 -8.40 -8.06
CA VAL A 83 -10.36 -7.23 -7.50
C VAL A 83 -10.31 -6.13 -8.55
N VAL A 84 -11.45 -5.86 -9.16
CA VAL A 84 -11.59 -4.87 -10.24
C VAL A 84 -12.77 -3.95 -9.97
N HIS A 85 -12.70 -2.73 -10.48
CA HIS A 85 -13.83 -1.82 -10.42
C HIS A 85 -14.97 -2.33 -11.31
N ASN A 86 -16.20 -2.10 -10.86
CA ASN A 86 -17.40 -2.54 -11.52
C ASN A 86 -17.66 -1.75 -12.83
N ASP A 87 -17.36 -0.45 -12.82
CA ASP A 87 -17.35 0.36 -14.05
C ASP A 87 -16.01 0.19 -14.79
N THR A 88 -16.10 -0.38 -15.99
CA THR A 88 -14.96 -0.65 -16.88
C THR A 88 -14.48 0.57 -17.68
N ILE A 89 -15.20 1.69 -17.63
CA ILE A 89 -14.86 2.95 -18.29
C ILE A 89 -14.04 3.85 -17.36
N SER A 90 -14.17 3.68 -16.04
CA SER A 90 -13.41 4.42 -15.04
C SER A 90 -11.92 4.06 -15.12
N THR A 91 -11.05 5.08 -15.20
CA THR A 91 -9.62 4.91 -14.99
C THR A 91 -9.38 4.67 -13.51
N THR A 92 -9.44 3.40 -13.11
CA THR A 92 -9.26 3.01 -11.71
C THR A 92 -7.85 3.32 -11.26
N ASN A 93 -7.73 3.94 -10.09
CA ASN A 93 -6.41 4.24 -9.54
C ASN A 93 -5.68 2.99 -9.07
N TYR A 94 -6.39 1.88 -8.84
CA TYR A 94 -5.80 0.61 -8.40
C TYR A 94 -6.66 -0.58 -8.80
N TYR A 95 -5.99 -1.71 -9.04
CA TYR A 95 -6.57 -3.03 -9.28
C TYR A 95 -5.63 -4.11 -8.77
N GLY A 96 -6.15 -5.32 -8.55
CA GLY A 96 -5.29 -6.41 -8.12
C GLY A 96 -6.02 -7.72 -8.05
N GLY A 97 -5.50 -8.63 -7.24
CA GLY A 97 -6.16 -9.88 -6.97
C GLY A 97 -5.39 -10.71 -5.96
N LEU A 98 -5.89 -11.92 -5.78
CA LEU A 98 -5.20 -12.92 -5.00
C LEU A 98 -5.32 -14.29 -5.68
N TYR A 99 -4.21 -15.00 -5.74
CA TYR A 99 -4.11 -16.38 -6.16
C TYR A 99 -4.15 -17.26 -4.92
N ILE A 100 -4.90 -18.36 -4.99
CA ILE A 100 -4.98 -19.41 -3.97
C ILE A 100 -4.63 -20.74 -4.65
N GLY A 101 -3.54 -21.36 -4.23
CA GLY A 101 -3.05 -22.61 -4.83
C GLY A 101 -1.73 -23.05 -4.22
N ASN A 102 -1.02 -23.97 -4.89
CA ASN A 102 0.24 -24.53 -4.37
C ASN A 102 1.50 -23.87 -4.97
N HIS A 103 1.40 -23.33 -6.18
CA HIS A 103 2.56 -22.83 -6.94
C HIS A 103 2.43 -21.35 -7.33
N PRO A 104 2.42 -20.41 -6.35
CA PRO A 104 2.44 -18.99 -6.67
C PRO A 104 3.76 -18.63 -7.38
N ASN A 105 3.69 -17.67 -8.30
CA ASN A 105 4.87 -17.10 -8.94
C ASN A 105 4.98 -15.62 -8.56
N THR A 106 6.12 -15.21 -8.02
CA THR A 106 6.37 -13.82 -7.67
C THR A 106 6.66 -12.97 -8.90
N PHE A 107 6.59 -11.65 -8.77
CA PHE A 107 7.01 -10.77 -9.84
C PHE A 107 8.53 -10.84 -10.01
N GLU A 108 8.98 -11.16 -11.21
CA GLU A 108 10.38 -10.97 -11.57
C GLU A 108 10.59 -9.49 -11.89
N MET A 109 11.56 -8.85 -11.23
CA MET A 109 11.96 -7.51 -11.62
C MET A 109 12.60 -7.56 -13.00
N THR A 110 11.96 -6.88 -13.94
CA THR A 110 12.46 -6.77 -15.32
C THR A 110 13.23 -5.46 -15.56
N ASN A 111 13.21 -4.52 -14.60
CA ASN A 111 13.80 -3.19 -14.75
C ASN A 111 14.55 -2.75 -13.49
N ASP A 112 15.84 -2.46 -13.65
CA ASP A 112 16.74 -1.99 -12.58
C ASP A 112 16.38 -0.59 -12.07
N SER A 113 15.51 0.16 -12.75
CA SER A 113 15.12 1.52 -12.35
C SER A 113 13.98 1.58 -11.32
N CYS A 114 13.41 0.45 -10.92
CA CYS A 114 12.30 0.42 -9.96
C CYS A 114 12.82 0.44 -8.52
N ASN A 115 12.28 1.35 -7.71
CA ASN A 115 12.55 1.35 -6.27
C ASN A 115 11.72 0.25 -5.59
N ILE A 116 12.37 -0.51 -4.70
CA ILE A 116 11.71 -1.55 -3.91
C ILE A 116 11.58 -1.05 -2.48
N ASP A 117 10.36 -1.12 -1.96
CA ASP A 117 10.04 -0.84 -0.56
C ASP A 117 9.34 -2.04 0.07
N TYR A 118 9.35 -2.07 1.40
CA TYR A 118 8.68 -3.10 2.18
C TYR A 118 7.69 -2.48 3.14
N ILE A 119 6.47 -3.00 3.14
CA ILE A 119 5.38 -2.55 4.00
C ILE A 119 4.94 -3.73 4.87
N GLU A 120 4.68 -3.51 6.16
CA GLU A 120 4.04 -4.51 7.00
C GLU A 120 2.51 -4.42 6.87
N GLY A 121 1.85 -5.56 6.76
CA GLY A 121 0.39 -5.65 6.80
C GLY A 121 -0.06 -6.98 7.37
N ASN A 122 -1.23 -7.01 7.99
CA ASN A 122 -1.75 -8.17 8.70
C ASN A 122 -2.72 -8.97 7.84
N VAL A 123 -2.43 -10.26 7.65
CA VAL A 123 -3.41 -11.20 7.09
C VAL A 123 -3.55 -12.34 8.08
N PHE A 124 -4.79 -12.73 8.36
CA PHE A 124 -5.08 -13.80 9.31
C PHE A 124 -4.46 -13.60 10.71
N ASP A 125 -4.48 -12.36 11.21
CA ASP A 125 -3.90 -11.95 12.51
C ASP A 125 -2.37 -12.15 12.60
N LYS A 126 -1.69 -12.31 11.47
CA LYS A 126 -0.24 -12.44 11.38
C LYS A 126 0.32 -11.28 10.56
N LYS A 127 1.39 -10.66 11.06
CA LYS A 127 2.19 -9.70 10.31
C LYS A 127 2.86 -10.39 9.13
N ASN A 128 2.68 -9.83 7.94
CA ASN A 128 3.35 -10.24 6.71
C ASN A 128 4.05 -9.05 6.08
N GLN A 129 5.13 -9.34 5.39
CA GLN A 129 5.88 -8.35 4.62
C GLN A 129 5.32 -8.31 3.19
N TRP A 130 4.98 -7.12 2.76
CA TRP A 130 4.55 -6.80 1.41
C TRP A 130 5.72 -6.17 0.69
N THR A 131 6.03 -6.65 -0.50
CA THR A 131 6.99 -6.00 -1.39
C THR A 131 6.23 -5.04 -2.28
N THR A 132 6.66 -3.79 -2.34
CA THR A 132 6.11 -2.78 -3.24
C THR A 132 7.17 -2.29 -4.19
N TYR A 133 6.82 -2.15 -5.46
CA TYR A 133 7.69 -1.63 -6.51
C TYR A 133 7.16 -0.26 -6.93
N ASN A 134 8.04 0.72 -7.09
CA ASN A 134 7.73 2.03 -7.64
C ASN A 134 8.60 2.26 -8.88
N CYS A 135 7.98 2.20 -10.05
CA CYS A 135 8.61 2.30 -11.35
C CYS A 135 8.22 3.61 -12.05
N ASN A 136 8.59 4.75 -11.48
CA ASN A 136 8.20 6.10 -11.93
C ASN A 136 6.69 6.38 -11.78
N GLU A 137 6.19 6.28 -10.55
CA GLU A 137 4.78 6.50 -10.18
C GLU A 137 3.80 5.42 -10.67
N ASP A 138 4.30 4.39 -11.36
CA ASP A 138 3.60 3.13 -11.54
C ASP A 138 3.98 2.18 -10.39
N TYR A 139 3.02 1.90 -9.52
CA TYR A 139 3.23 1.11 -8.33
C TYR A 139 2.67 -0.29 -8.50
N SER A 140 3.42 -1.29 -8.05
CA SER A 140 2.90 -2.64 -7.87
C SER A 140 3.19 -3.16 -6.46
N LEU A 141 2.43 -4.15 -6.03
CA LEU A 141 2.62 -4.83 -4.75
C LEU A 141 2.47 -6.33 -4.92
N GLU A 142 3.19 -7.08 -4.09
CA GLU A 142 2.91 -8.48 -3.87
C GLU A 142 3.24 -8.96 -2.46
N ALA A 143 2.60 -10.06 -2.07
CA ALA A 143 2.97 -10.83 -0.89
C ALA A 143 2.57 -12.29 -1.09
N VAL A 144 3.46 -13.23 -0.75
CA VAL A 144 3.16 -14.67 -0.72
C VAL A 144 3.15 -15.15 0.72
N ILE A 145 2.04 -15.72 1.15
CA ILE A 145 1.87 -16.24 2.52
C ILE A 145 1.42 -17.71 2.51
N ASP A 146 1.66 -18.38 3.64
CA ASP A 146 1.02 -19.66 3.92
C ASP A 146 -0.46 -19.46 4.21
N ASN A 147 -1.31 -20.26 3.56
CA ASN A 147 -2.70 -20.33 3.94
C ASN A 147 -2.82 -21.12 5.26
N LYS A 148 -3.11 -20.44 6.37
CA LYS A 148 -3.25 -21.10 7.70
C LYS A 148 -4.43 -22.08 7.76
N TYR A 149 -5.38 -21.96 6.84
CA TYR A 149 -6.56 -22.83 6.72
C TYR A 149 -6.45 -23.78 5.52
N ASN A 150 -5.22 -24.08 5.09
CA ASN A 150 -4.99 -24.88 3.89
C ASN A 150 -5.63 -26.26 3.96
N GLN A 151 -5.92 -26.73 2.76
CA GLN A 151 -6.20 -28.07 2.31
C GLN A 151 -5.08 -28.45 1.31
N SER A 152 -5.10 -29.68 0.81
CA SER A 152 -4.05 -30.19 -0.08
C SER A 152 -3.75 -29.34 -1.32
N TRP A 153 -4.74 -28.59 -1.83
CA TRP A 153 -4.64 -27.84 -3.09
C TRP A 153 -4.37 -26.33 -2.93
N ASN A 154 -4.50 -25.76 -1.73
CA ASN A 154 -4.45 -24.31 -1.51
C ASN A 154 -3.47 -23.88 -0.41
N GLN A 155 -2.24 -24.41 -0.44
CA GLN A 155 -1.25 -24.18 0.60
C GLN A 155 -0.76 -22.73 0.68
N LYS A 156 -0.83 -21.98 -0.41
CA LYS A 156 -0.32 -20.61 -0.51
C LYS A 156 -1.39 -19.63 -0.96
N ILE A 157 -1.24 -18.38 -0.52
CA ILE A 157 -1.97 -17.23 -1.05
C ILE A 157 -0.95 -16.24 -1.57
N HIS A 158 -1.09 -15.82 -2.82
CA HIS A 158 -0.29 -14.75 -3.40
C HIS A 158 -1.19 -13.56 -3.69
N PHE A 159 -0.97 -12.49 -2.96
CA PHE A 159 -1.61 -11.21 -3.19
C PHE A 159 -0.79 -10.42 -4.18
N PHE A 160 -1.46 -9.73 -5.09
CA PHE A 160 -0.81 -8.93 -6.10
C PHE A 160 -1.67 -7.76 -6.53
N GLY A 161 -1.08 -6.64 -6.88
CA GLY A 161 -1.85 -5.50 -7.39
C GLY A 161 -1.00 -4.39 -7.96
N ASN A 162 -1.67 -3.44 -8.62
CA ASN A 162 -1.07 -2.29 -9.25
C ASN A 162 -1.87 -1.02 -8.93
N SER A 163 -1.20 0.11 -8.96
CA SER A 163 -1.78 1.42 -8.70
C SER A 163 -0.95 2.54 -9.33
N VAL A 164 -1.59 3.62 -9.74
CA VAL A 164 -0.89 4.83 -10.27
C VAL A 164 -0.38 5.76 -9.15
N ASN A 165 -0.54 5.36 -7.89
CA ASN A 165 -0.05 6.09 -6.73
C ASN A 165 0.05 5.21 -5.48
N LYS A 166 0.74 5.70 -4.45
CA LYS A 166 0.89 5.01 -3.16
C LYS A 166 -0.45 4.80 -2.43
N GLU A 167 -1.41 5.73 -2.56
CA GLU A 167 -2.70 5.61 -1.88
C GLU A 167 -3.47 4.37 -2.32
N GLY A 168 -3.44 4.04 -3.61
CA GLY A 168 -4.07 2.81 -4.12
C GLY A 168 -3.39 1.53 -3.63
N ILE A 169 -2.06 1.54 -3.42
CA ILE A 169 -1.35 0.43 -2.76
C ILE A 169 -1.80 0.27 -1.31
N ASP A 170 -1.89 1.37 -0.55
CA ASP A 170 -2.37 1.36 0.82
C ASP A 170 -3.81 0.78 0.89
N LYS A 171 -4.70 1.17 -0.05
CA LYS A 171 -6.07 0.64 -0.15
C LYS A 171 -6.12 -0.86 -0.49
N LEU A 172 -5.28 -1.32 -1.41
CA LEU A 172 -5.19 -2.74 -1.75
C LEU A 172 -4.74 -3.58 -0.55
N ILE A 173 -3.71 -3.12 0.18
CA ILE A 173 -3.28 -3.80 1.41
C ILE A 173 -4.47 -3.90 2.38
N MET A 174 -5.20 -2.81 2.64
CA MET A 174 -6.37 -2.83 3.52
C MET A 174 -7.45 -3.82 3.07
N ILE A 175 -7.74 -3.90 1.77
CA ILE A 175 -8.64 -4.91 1.23
C ILE A 175 -8.14 -6.31 1.57
N TYR A 176 -6.87 -6.61 1.34
CA TYR A 176 -6.30 -7.92 1.64
C TYR A 176 -6.23 -8.25 3.12
N GLU A 177 -6.02 -7.26 4.00
CA GLU A 177 -6.04 -7.46 5.45
C GLU A 177 -7.42 -7.93 5.95
N THR A 178 -8.49 -7.68 5.20
CA THR A 178 -9.84 -8.17 5.54
C THR A 178 -10.08 -9.64 5.19
N LEU A 179 -9.11 -10.31 4.53
CA LEU A 179 -9.24 -11.72 4.19
C LEU A 179 -9.44 -12.55 5.46
N SER A 180 -10.56 -13.26 5.51
CA SER A 180 -10.97 -14.05 6.66
C SER A 180 -11.65 -15.34 6.22
N LYS A 181 -11.64 -16.35 7.10
CA LYS A 181 -12.36 -17.59 6.87
C LYS A 181 -13.85 -17.40 7.19
N ARG A 182 -14.71 -18.04 6.38
CA ARG A 182 -16.15 -18.21 6.58
C ARG A 182 -16.50 -18.80 7.94
#